data_AF-A0A9E0HEQ0-F1
#
_entry.id   AF-A0A9E0HEQ0-F1
#
_cell.length_a   1.000
_cell.length_b   1.000
_cell.length_c   1.000
_cell.angle_alpha   90.00
_cell.angle_beta   90.00
_cell.angle_gamma   90.00
#
_symmetry.space_group_name_H-M   'P 1'
#
loop_
_entity.id
_entity.type
_entity.pdbx_description
1 polymer ?
#
loop_
_entity_poly.entity_id
_entity_poly.type
_entity_poly.pdbx_seq_one_letter_code
_entity_poly.pdbx_strand_id
1 'polypeptide(L)'
;MRMLAVLVFLAACGGSKPAPQAPAPLPPTTVAPPADPPPSARPTEAQQDAMFEGMLAMFEQIAKATQTHKGDCPAMAKAINTVIDGHAATLAEAGKWKDDAEIDARGKAYIEANEDRAKTAAESFFEGAMTCEQDAAVTAALARLED
;
A
#
# COMPACT_ATOMS: atom_id res chain seq x y z
N MET A 1 -22.90 31.93 -12.41
CA MET A 1 -23.44 32.85 -13.44
C MET A 1 -22.30 33.56 -14.15
N ARG A 2 -22.08 33.21 -15.43
CA ARG A 2 -21.35 33.89 -16.53
C ARG A 2 -21.51 32.91 -17.71
N MET A 3 -22.62 32.90 -18.47
CA MET A 3 -22.94 33.77 -19.64
C MET A 3 -21.70 34.04 -20.50
N LEU A 4 -21.63 33.85 -21.82
CA LEU A 4 -22.58 33.64 -22.94
C LEU A 4 -21.71 33.16 -24.13
N ALA A 5 -22.11 32.11 -24.86
CA ALA A 5 -22.71 32.17 -26.20
C ALA A 5 -21.87 32.80 -27.32
N VAL A 6 -21.58 32.01 -28.36
CA VAL A 6 -21.56 32.49 -29.76
C VAL A 6 -22.16 31.40 -30.65
N LEU A 7 -23.39 31.65 -31.07
CA LEU A 7 -24.05 31.07 -32.25
C LEU A 7 -23.74 32.00 -33.42
N VAL A 8 -23.28 31.46 -34.56
CA VAL A 8 -23.44 32.13 -35.86
C VAL A 8 -24.00 31.16 -36.88
N PHE A 9 -25.14 31.59 -37.40
CA PHE A 9 -26.01 31.04 -38.42
C PHE A 9 -25.50 31.34 -39.86
N LEU A 10 -26.04 30.57 -40.82
CA LEU A 10 -26.49 30.92 -42.20
C LEU A 10 -26.04 29.84 -43.20
N ALA A 11 -26.94 29.00 -43.72
CA ALA A 11 -27.82 29.24 -44.90
C ALA A 11 -27.01 29.25 -46.22
N ALA A 12 -27.41 28.69 -47.37
CA ALA A 12 -28.48 27.82 -47.83
C ALA A 12 -28.07 27.38 -49.27
N CYS A 13 -28.90 26.56 -49.92
CA CYS A 13 -29.04 26.30 -51.38
C CYS A 13 -28.56 24.95 -51.92
N GLY A 14 -29.48 24.30 -52.65
CA GLY A 14 -29.19 23.43 -53.77
C GLY A 14 -29.76 22.02 -53.64
N GLY A 15 -30.79 21.70 -54.42
CA GLY A 15 -31.54 20.45 -54.33
C GLY A 15 -30.94 19.26 -55.09
N SER A 16 -31.56 18.08 -54.90
CA SER A 16 -32.08 17.19 -55.96
C SER A 16 -32.55 15.83 -55.39
N LYS A 17 -33.51 15.23 -56.09
CA LYS A 17 -34.25 13.96 -55.87
C LYS A 17 -33.33 12.70 -55.76
N PRO A 18 -33.86 11.55 -55.29
CA PRO A 18 -33.12 10.54 -54.55
C PRO A 18 -32.35 9.54 -55.43
N ALA A 19 -31.15 9.20 -54.97
CA ALA A 19 -30.38 8.05 -55.45
C ALA A 19 -30.81 6.75 -54.72
N PRO A 20 -30.57 5.56 -55.30
CA PRO A 20 -31.05 4.28 -54.80
C PRO A 20 -30.51 3.96 -53.40
N GLN A 21 -31.36 3.38 -52.55
CA GLN A 21 -30.96 2.96 -51.19
C GLN A 21 -29.81 1.96 -51.25
N ALA A 22 -28.62 2.42 -50.83
CA ALA A 22 -27.52 1.55 -50.46
C ALA A 22 -27.88 0.79 -49.17
N PRO A 23 -27.31 -0.41 -48.94
CA PRO A 23 -27.55 -1.17 -47.71
C PRO A 23 -27.22 -0.30 -46.48
N ALA A 24 -28.06 -0.39 -45.44
CA ALA A 24 -27.88 0.38 -44.22
C ALA A 24 -26.44 0.25 -43.69
N PRO A 25 -25.75 1.36 -43.39
CA PRO A 25 -24.43 1.29 -42.79
C PRO A 25 -24.56 0.65 -41.41
N LEU A 26 -23.73 -0.35 -41.15
CA LEU A 26 -23.57 -0.93 -39.81
C LEU A 26 -23.28 0.22 -38.83
N PRO A 27 -23.88 0.20 -37.62
CA PRO A 27 -23.61 1.24 -36.64
C PRO A 27 -22.10 1.30 -36.38
N PRO A 28 -21.51 2.50 -36.25
CA PRO A 28 -20.09 2.61 -35.96
C PRO A 28 -19.80 1.86 -34.66
N THR A 29 -18.84 0.93 -34.73
CA THR A 29 -18.23 0.35 -33.53
C THR A 29 -17.57 1.50 -32.78
N THR A 30 -18.27 2.04 -31.77
CA THR A 30 -17.66 2.92 -30.79
C THR A 30 -16.58 2.10 -30.08
N VAL A 31 -15.32 2.34 -30.45
CA VAL A 31 -14.18 1.88 -29.66
C VAL A 31 -14.30 2.60 -28.33
N ALA A 32 -14.61 1.86 -27.27
CA ALA A 32 -14.59 2.40 -25.92
C ALA A 32 -13.21 3.05 -25.68
N PRO A 33 -13.15 4.22 -25.03
CA PRO A 33 -11.85 4.78 -24.62
C PRO A 33 -11.09 3.70 -23.84
N PRO A 34 -9.75 3.63 -23.98
CA PRO A 34 -8.95 2.69 -23.21
C PRO A 34 -9.33 2.83 -21.75
N ALA A 35 -9.75 1.72 -21.14
CA ALA A 35 -10.09 1.70 -19.72
C ALA A 35 -8.89 2.27 -18.97
N ASP A 36 -9.17 3.19 -18.04
CA ASP A 36 -8.16 3.63 -17.09
C ASP A 36 -7.50 2.38 -16.49
N PRO A 37 -6.16 2.37 -16.30
CA PRO A 37 -5.49 1.25 -15.67
C PRO A 37 -6.23 0.95 -14.35
N PRO A 38 -6.53 -0.33 -14.06
CA PRO A 38 -7.25 -0.67 -12.84
C PRO A 38 -6.52 0.01 -11.67
N PRO A 39 -7.26 0.61 -10.72
CA PRO A 39 -6.66 1.06 -9.47
C PRO A 39 -5.79 -0.08 -8.98
N SER A 40 -4.52 0.18 -8.68
CA SER A 40 -3.52 -0.81 -8.26
C SER A 40 -4.22 -1.94 -7.50
N ALA A 41 -4.36 -3.09 -8.15
CA ALA A 41 -5.35 -4.08 -7.73
C ALA A 41 -5.10 -4.43 -6.26
N ARG A 42 -6.16 -4.40 -5.43
CA ARG A 42 -6.07 -4.82 -4.03
C ARG A 42 -5.34 -6.17 -3.95
N PRO A 43 -4.49 -6.38 -2.94
CA PRO A 43 -3.79 -7.65 -2.77
C PRO A 43 -4.81 -8.76 -2.58
N THR A 44 -4.54 -9.91 -3.19
CA THR A 44 -5.27 -11.16 -2.91
C THR A 44 -5.10 -11.54 -1.45
N GLU A 45 -5.99 -12.39 -0.92
CA GLU A 45 -5.88 -12.88 0.46
C GLU A 45 -4.51 -13.49 0.77
N ALA A 46 -3.97 -14.31 -0.14
CA ALA A 46 -2.65 -14.91 0.01
C ALA A 46 -1.52 -13.86 0.07
N GLN A 47 -1.65 -12.77 -0.67
CA GLN A 47 -0.70 -11.65 -0.62
C GLN A 47 -0.82 -10.87 0.69
N GLN A 48 -2.04 -10.69 1.21
CA GLN A 48 -2.27 -10.08 2.51
C GLN A 48 -1.67 -10.94 3.63
N ASP A 49 -1.91 -12.25 3.61
CA ASP A 49 -1.36 -13.18 4.61
C ASP A 49 0.18 -13.20 4.57
N ALA A 50 0.79 -13.19 3.37
CA ALA A 50 2.23 -13.09 3.22
C ALA A 50 2.79 -11.74 3.74
N MET A 51 2.06 -10.64 3.52
CA MET A 51 2.43 -9.32 4.04
C MET A 51 2.37 -9.30 5.58
N PHE A 52 1.31 -9.85 6.18
CA PHE A 52 1.18 -9.89 7.64
C PHE A 52 2.21 -10.82 8.28
N GLU A 53 2.47 -11.99 7.69
CA GLU A 53 3.57 -12.88 8.12
C GLU A 53 4.91 -12.15 8.04
N GLY A 54 5.18 -11.44 6.93
CA GLY A 54 6.40 -10.66 6.77
C GLY A 54 6.57 -9.60 7.85
N MET A 55 5.50 -8.88 8.18
CA MET A 55 5.50 -7.88 9.27
C MET A 55 5.74 -8.53 10.64
N LEU A 56 5.04 -9.63 10.95
CA LEU A 56 5.23 -10.33 12.22
C LEU A 56 6.66 -10.89 12.36
N ALA A 57 7.19 -11.50 11.29
CA ALA A 57 8.56 -12.00 11.24
C ALA A 57 9.60 -10.88 11.38
N MET A 58 9.33 -9.68 10.85
CA MET A 58 10.17 -8.50 11.07
C MET A 58 10.18 -8.10 12.55
N PHE A 59 9.03 -8.04 13.21
CA PHE A 59 8.94 -7.71 14.65
C PHE A 59 9.66 -8.76 15.52
N GLU A 60 9.53 -10.04 15.20
CA GLU A 60 10.27 -11.13 15.87
C GLU A 60 11.79 -10.94 15.72
N GLN A 61 12.26 -10.53 14.53
CA GLN A 61 13.68 -10.27 14.29
C GLN A 61 14.19 -9.03 15.03
N ILE A 62 13.38 -7.96 15.12
CA ILE A 62 13.69 -6.78 15.93
C ILE A 62 13.79 -7.18 17.41
N ALA A 63 12.81 -7.92 17.93
CA ALA A 63 12.83 -8.41 19.30
C ALA A 63 14.05 -9.28 19.60
N LYS A 64 14.44 -10.15 18.66
CA LYS A 64 15.68 -10.93 18.77
C LYS A 64 16.92 -10.05 18.76
N ALA A 65 16.94 -8.99 17.94
CA ALA A 65 18.06 -8.05 17.89
C ALA A 65 18.23 -7.30 19.21
N THR A 66 17.14 -6.86 19.85
CA THR A 66 17.21 -6.18 21.16
C THR A 66 17.70 -7.12 22.25
N GLN A 67 17.28 -8.38 22.24
CA GLN A 67 17.78 -9.41 23.18
C GLN A 67 19.27 -9.72 22.96
N THR A 68 19.67 -9.89 21.70
CA THR A 68 21.06 -10.22 21.35
C THR A 68 22.04 -9.11 21.74
N HIS A 69 21.60 -7.85 21.61
CA HIS A 69 22.43 -6.67 21.85
C HIS A 69 22.01 -5.91 23.11
N LYS A 70 21.42 -6.61 24.09
CA LYS A 70 20.96 -6.02 25.35
C LYS A 70 22.12 -5.30 26.06
N GLY A 71 21.98 -3.99 26.25
CA GLY A 71 23.00 -3.12 26.85
C GLY A 71 24.09 -2.62 25.90
N ASP A 72 24.13 -3.04 24.64
CA ASP A 72 24.97 -2.48 23.58
C ASP A 72 24.09 -1.72 22.57
N CYS A 73 23.77 -0.47 22.92
CA CYS A 73 22.84 0.35 22.14
C CYS A 73 23.31 0.64 20.70
N PRO A 74 24.61 0.92 20.44
CA PRO A 74 25.10 1.03 19.06
C PRO A 74 24.91 -0.24 18.23
N ALA A 75 25.20 -1.43 18.79
CA ALA A 75 24.99 -2.69 18.09
C ALA A 75 23.50 -2.99 17.89
N MET A 76 22.67 -2.69 18.89
CA MET A 76 21.21 -2.81 18.81
C MET A 76 20.65 -1.94 17.70
N ALA A 77 20.99 -0.65 17.64
CA ALA A 77 20.54 0.26 16.60
C ALA A 77 20.95 -0.24 15.20
N LYS A 78 22.19 -0.72 15.06
CA LYS A 78 22.66 -1.30 13.79
C LYS A 78 21.86 -2.54 13.39
N ALA A 79 21.58 -3.43 14.34
CA ALA A 79 20.83 -4.65 14.09
C ALA A 79 19.37 -4.35 13.72
N ILE A 80 18.71 -3.42 14.42
CA ILE A 80 17.35 -2.95 14.08
C ILE A 80 17.32 -2.40 12.64
N ASN A 81 18.25 -1.51 12.30
CA ASN A 81 18.35 -0.97 10.94
C ASN A 81 18.54 -2.06 9.89
N THR A 82 19.38 -3.06 10.18
CA THR A 82 19.60 -4.20 9.26
C THR A 82 18.33 -5.00 9.03
N VAL A 83 17.51 -5.21 10.08
CA VAL A 83 16.23 -5.90 9.95
C VAL A 83 15.25 -5.06 9.12
N ILE A 84 15.14 -3.76 9.39
CA ILE A 84 14.27 -2.84 8.64
C ILE A 84 14.65 -2.81 7.15
N ASP A 85 15.94 -2.66 6.85
CA ASP A 85 16.44 -2.66 5.47
C ASP A 85 16.15 -4.00 4.76
N GLY A 86 16.26 -5.11 5.48
CA GLY A 86 15.93 -6.44 4.98
C GLY A 86 14.44 -6.65 4.67
N HIS A 87 13.56 -5.89 5.32
CA HIS A 87 12.11 -5.94 5.14
C HIS A 87 11.52 -4.73 4.41
N ALA A 88 12.36 -3.89 3.79
CA ALA A 88 11.93 -2.65 3.14
C ALA A 88 10.83 -2.85 2.09
N ALA A 89 10.83 -3.98 1.35
CA ALA A 89 9.78 -4.29 0.39
C ALA A 89 8.44 -4.60 1.06
N THR A 90 8.45 -5.32 2.18
CA THR A 90 7.25 -5.62 2.97
C THR A 90 6.68 -4.34 3.58
N LEU A 91 7.53 -3.48 4.14
CA LEU A 91 7.15 -2.17 4.67
C LEU A 91 6.53 -1.28 3.58
N ALA A 92 7.18 -1.20 2.42
CA ALA A 92 6.67 -0.42 1.29
C ALA A 92 5.33 -0.95 0.76
N GLU A 93 5.10 -2.27 0.80
CA GLU A 93 3.80 -2.85 0.44
C GLU A 93 2.74 -2.53 1.50
N ALA A 94 3.03 -2.76 2.78
CA ALA A 94 2.12 -2.44 3.88
C ALA A 94 1.74 -0.95 3.92
N GLY A 95 2.70 -0.06 3.66
CA GLY A 95 2.50 1.39 3.61
C GLY A 95 1.48 1.85 2.56
N LYS A 96 1.29 1.10 1.47
CA LYS A 96 0.25 1.40 0.46
C LYS A 96 -1.16 1.26 1.01
N TRP A 97 -1.32 0.48 2.09
CA TRP A 97 -2.60 0.05 2.63
C TRP A 97 -2.85 0.56 4.05
N LYS A 98 -1.97 1.41 4.60
CA LYS A 98 -2.01 1.87 6.01
C LYS A 98 -3.33 2.55 6.43
N ASP A 99 -4.05 3.12 5.45
CA ASP A 99 -5.33 3.82 5.67
C ASP A 99 -6.55 2.98 5.18
N ASP A 100 -6.35 1.73 4.73
CA ASP A 100 -7.42 0.82 4.30
C ASP A 100 -7.98 0.02 5.50
N ALA A 101 -9.23 0.31 5.88
CA ALA A 101 -9.88 -0.27 7.04
C ALA A 101 -10.10 -1.80 6.95
N GLU A 102 -10.24 -2.36 5.75
CA GLU A 102 -10.44 -3.81 5.59
C GLU A 102 -9.12 -4.56 5.77
N ILE A 103 -8.03 -4.01 5.23
CA ILE A 103 -6.69 -4.58 5.41
C ILE A 103 -6.25 -4.45 6.88
N ASP A 104 -6.54 -3.33 7.55
CA ASP A 104 -6.33 -3.17 8.99
C ASP A 104 -7.12 -4.20 9.82
N ALA A 105 -8.42 -4.37 9.54
CA ALA A 105 -9.25 -5.36 10.23
C ALA A 105 -8.72 -6.79 10.05
N ARG A 106 -8.27 -7.15 8.83
CA ARG A 106 -7.67 -8.46 8.58
C ARG A 106 -6.32 -8.61 9.27
N GLY A 107 -5.49 -7.56 9.27
CA GLY A 107 -4.21 -7.56 9.97
C GLY A 107 -4.38 -7.79 11.48
N LYS A 108 -5.39 -7.15 12.09
CA LYS A 108 -5.77 -7.40 13.49
C LYS A 108 -6.18 -8.85 13.72
N ALA A 109 -7.08 -9.39 12.89
CA ALA A 109 -7.50 -10.79 12.99
C ALA A 109 -6.31 -11.76 12.81
N TYR A 110 -5.36 -11.42 11.94
CA TYR A 110 -4.14 -12.19 11.76
C TYR A 110 -3.25 -12.17 13.01
N ILE A 111 -3.06 -11.00 13.63
CA ILE A 111 -2.30 -10.88 14.89
C ILE A 111 -3.00 -11.60 16.04
N GLU A 112 -4.33 -11.52 16.15
CA GLU A 112 -5.11 -12.29 17.13
C GLU A 112 -4.95 -13.81 16.93
N ALA A 113 -4.95 -14.26 15.67
CA ALA A 113 -4.69 -15.67 15.35
C ALA A 113 -3.24 -16.10 15.63
N ASN A 114 -2.30 -15.15 15.72
CA ASN A 114 -0.89 -15.36 16.00
C ASN A 114 -0.48 -14.71 17.34
N GLU A 115 -1.40 -14.60 18.29
CA GLU A 115 -1.24 -13.81 19.51
C GLU A 115 0.01 -14.22 20.32
N ASP A 116 0.26 -15.52 20.44
CA ASP A 116 1.42 -16.04 21.18
C ASP A 116 2.75 -15.54 20.59
N ARG A 117 2.86 -15.50 19.26
CA ARG A 117 4.03 -14.98 18.55
C ARG A 117 4.18 -13.49 18.77
N ALA A 118 3.09 -12.74 18.59
CA ALA A 118 3.07 -11.30 18.77
C ALA A 118 3.42 -10.90 20.21
N LYS A 119 2.85 -11.57 21.22
CA LYS A 119 3.17 -11.37 22.64
C LYS A 119 4.63 -11.69 22.94
N THR A 120 5.11 -12.86 22.49
CA THR A 120 6.51 -13.26 22.70
C THR A 120 7.48 -12.23 22.10
N ALA A 121 7.20 -11.74 20.89
CA ALA A 121 7.99 -10.70 20.25
C ALA A 121 7.94 -9.38 21.03
N ALA A 122 6.76 -8.95 21.47
CA ALA A 122 6.59 -7.72 22.25
C ALA A 122 7.33 -7.78 23.59
N GLU A 123 7.14 -8.85 24.36
CA GLU A 123 7.82 -9.05 25.65
C GLU A 123 9.34 -9.08 25.48
N SER A 124 9.82 -9.85 24.50
CA SER A 124 11.26 -9.93 24.18
C SER A 124 11.81 -8.59 23.76
N PHE A 125 11.06 -7.82 22.97
CA PHE A 125 11.45 -6.47 22.57
C PHE A 125 11.62 -5.57 23.79
N PHE A 126 10.59 -5.46 24.65
CA PHE A 126 10.62 -4.59 25.83
C PHE A 126 11.76 -4.96 26.78
N GLU A 127 11.93 -6.24 27.07
CA GLU A 127 12.98 -6.69 27.98
C GLU A 127 14.39 -6.45 27.43
N GLY A 128 14.58 -6.57 26.10
CA GLY A 128 15.85 -6.31 25.44
C GLY A 128 16.16 -4.82 25.27
N ALA A 129 15.15 -4.01 24.96
CA ALA A 129 15.28 -2.59 24.65
C ALA A 129 15.35 -1.68 25.87
N MET A 130 14.92 -2.14 27.05
CA MET A 130 14.80 -1.32 28.28
C MET A 130 16.04 -0.49 28.60
N THR A 131 17.24 -1.05 28.41
CA THR A 131 18.51 -0.35 28.72
C THR A 131 18.88 0.72 27.67
N CYS A 132 18.31 0.64 26.48
CA CYS A 132 18.61 1.49 25.33
C CYS A 132 17.43 2.36 24.89
N GLU A 133 16.35 2.43 25.68
CA GLU A 133 15.11 3.13 25.30
C GLU A 133 15.32 4.63 25.04
N GLN A 134 16.32 5.25 25.70
CA GLN A 134 16.67 6.67 25.55
C GLN A 134 17.88 6.89 24.62
N ASP A 135 18.45 5.83 24.05
CA ASP A 135 19.56 5.97 23.12
C ASP A 135 19.06 6.53 21.78
N ALA A 136 19.62 7.66 21.36
CA ALA A 136 19.16 8.38 20.18
C ALA A 136 19.28 7.55 18.89
N ALA A 137 20.27 6.66 18.77
CA ALA A 137 20.43 5.82 17.59
C ALA A 137 19.39 4.69 17.57
N VAL A 138 19.06 4.11 18.72
CA VAL A 138 17.99 3.13 18.85
C VAL A 138 16.63 3.77 18.58
N THR A 139 16.33 4.93 19.17
CA THR A 139 15.09 5.68 18.89
C THR A 139 14.98 6.02 17.41
N ALA A 140 16.06 6.52 16.78
CA ALA A 140 16.06 6.84 15.35
C ALA A 140 15.87 5.59 14.47
N ALA A 141 16.42 4.44 14.86
CA ALA A 141 16.22 3.20 14.13
C ALA A 141 14.75 2.74 14.20
N LEU A 142 14.12 2.84 15.38
CA LEU A 142 12.72 2.44 15.57
C LEU A 142 11.72 3.39 14.88
N ALA A 143 12.01 4.69 14.84
CA ALA A 143 11.18 5.67 14.15
C ALA A 143 10.99 5.35 12.65
N ARG A 144 11.92 4.62 12.04
CA ARG A 144 11.81 4.17 10.64
C ARG A 144 10.68 3.16 10.39
N LEU A 145 10.08 2.60 11.44
CA LEU A 145 8.90 1.73 11.33
C LEU A 145 7.60 2.53 11.22
N GLU A 146 7.65 3.84 11.53
CA GLU A 146 6.50 4.75 11.50
C GLU A 146 6.37 5.50 10.16
N ASP A 147 7.38 5.38 9.29
CA ASP A 147 7.47 5.97 7.94
C ASP A 147 6.78 5.10 6.87
#